data_AF-A0A8C4UZF0-F1
#
_entry.id   AF-A0A8C4UZF0-F1
#
_cell.length_a   1.000
_cell.length_b   1.000
_cell.length_c   1.000
_cell.angle_alpha   90.00
_cell.angle_beta   90.00
_cell.angle_gamma   90.00
#
_symmetry.space_group_name_H-M   'P 1'
#
loop_
_entity.id
_entity.type
_entity.pdbx_description
1 polymer ?
#
loop_
_entity_poly.entity_id
_entity_poly.type
_entity_poly.pdbx_seq_one_letter_code
_entity_poly.pdbx_strand_id
1 'polypeptide(L)'
;MAGVSGCMKYSMFIFNFLFWVCGLVILGVSVWIRVSKDAQQELDIDASLFAGVDLLIAVGSIITVLGFLGCCGAIKESRCMLLLFFIGLLLILILQITGGVLGAVYRSQIETSLNKTLLEKVNELQSSTGDAKVFQEKFQKFEKMNHCCGLLNGPADWGNNFQVLGGNKICECELEDRESDLCIYFKGKYIFKKPCGDVIIEFLEDHLLIITGIAFGLAVIEILGLGFSMSLYCQIQRK
;
A
#
# COMPACT_ATOMS: atom_id res chain seq x y z
N MET A 1 -13.42 11.83 45.60
CA MET A 1 -13.59 10.88 44.49
C MET A 1 -13.43 11.69 43.21
N ALA A 2 -12.29 11.61 42.54
CA ALA A 2 -12.10 12.33 41.28
C ALA A 2 -12.95 11.63 40.23
N GLY A 3 -13.98 12.31 39.71
CA GLY A 3 -14.77 11.80 38.59
C GLY A 3 -13.90 11.57 37.35
N VAL A 4 -14.33 10.68 36.47
CA VAL A 4 -13.69 10.47 35.17
C VAL A 4 -13.65 11.81 34.44
N SER A 5 -12.47 12.24 33.98
CA SER A 5 -12.31 13.52 33.29
C SER A 5 -13.08 13.49 31.96
N GLY A 6 -14.24 14.16 31.91
CA GLY A 6 -15.13 14.14 30.74
C GLY A 6 -14.43 14.52 29.43
N CYS A 7 -13.50 15.47 29.49
CA CYS A 7 -12.67 15.87 28.34
C CYS A 7 -11.93 14.68 27.70
N MET A 8 -11.28 13.83 28.50
CA MET A 8 -10.56 12.64 27.99
C MET A 8 -11.53 11.61 27.39
N LYS A 9 -12.69 11.41 28.02
CA LYS A 9 -13.73 10.47 27.54
C LYS A 9 -14.26 10.89 26.16
N TYR A 10 -14.66 12.16 26.01
CA TYR A 10 -15.22 12.65 24.75
C TYR A 10 -14.15 12.79 23.66
N SER A 11 -12.94 13.23 24.01
CA SER A 11 -11.81 13.27 23.06
C SER A 11 -11.51 11.88 22.50
N MET A 12 -11.34 10.88 23.38
CA MET A 12 -11.08 9.50 22.95
C MET A 12 -12.24 8.94 22.12
N PHE A 13 -13.49 9.22 22.48
CA PHE A 13 -14.63 8.81 21.69
C PHE A 13 -14.61 9.42 20.28
N ILE A 14 -14.45 10.75 20.16
CA ILE A 14 -14.47 11.44 18.87
C ILE A 14 -13.36 10.93 17.95
N PHE A 15 -12.12 10.85 18.44
CA PHE A 15 -11.00 10.36 17.64
C PHE A 15 -11.20 8.92 17.18
N ASN A 16 -11.59 8.00 18.08
CA ASN A 16 -11.82 6.61 17.70
C ASN A 16 -13.05 6.44 16.79
N PHE A 17 -14.07 7.29 16.93
CA PHE A 17 -15.22 7.29 16.04
C PHE A 17 -14.84 7.74 14.62
N LEU A 18 -13.98 8.75 14.48
CA LEU A 18 -13.45 9.15 13.17
C LEU A 18 -12.66 8.01 12.52
N PHE A 19 -11.74 7.36 13.27
CA PHE A 19 -11.02 6.20 12.76
C PHE A 19 -11.95 5.05 12.38
N TRP A 20 -12.99 4.80 13.16
CA TRP A 20 -13.99 3.77 12.86
C TRP A 20 -14.72 4.04 11.53
N VAL A 21 -15.15 5.28 11.29
CA VAL A 21 -15.80 5.68 10.02
C VAL A 21 -14.82 5.56 8.86
N CYS A 22 -13.58 6.04 9.01
CA CYS A 22 -12.54 5.86 7.99
C CYS A 22 -12.28 4.38 7.69
N GLY A 23 -12.22 3.53 8.72
CA GLY A 23 -12.06 2.08 8.58
C GLY A 23 -13.21 1.44 7.79
N LEU A 24 -14.45 1.83 8.06
CA LEU A 24 -15.62 1.35 7.31
C LEU A 24 -15.59 1.77 5.84
N VAL A 25 -15.18 3.01 5.54
CA VAL A 25 -15.04 3.49 4.16
C VAL A 25 -13.96 2.70 3.43
N ILE A 26 -12.77 2.55 4.04
CA ILE A 26 -11.66 1.79 3.45
C ILE A 26 -12.08 0.34 3.21
N LEU A 27 -12.69 -0.32 4.21
CA LEU A 27 -13.14 -1.69 4.10
C LEU A 27 -14.22 -1.84 3.03
N GLY A 28 -15.21 -0.95 3.01
CA GLY A 28 -16.30 -0.96 2.03
C GLY A 28 -15.80 -0.79 0.60
N VAL A 29 -14.92 0.19 0.36
CA VAL A 29 -14.31 0.42 -0.96
C VAL A 29 -13.45 -0.77 -1.38
N SER A 30 -12.63 -1.31 -0.47
CA SER A 30 -11.74 -2.43 -0.80
C SER A 30 -12.51 -3.71 -1.13
N VAL A 31 -13.58 -4.00 -0.38
CA VAL A 31 -14.48 -5.13 -0.67
C VAL A 31 -15.26 -4.90 -1.98
N TRP A 32 -15.71 -3.67 -2.24
CA TRP A 32 -16.36 -3.32 -3.50
C TRP A 32 -15.44 -3.58 -4.71
N ILE A 33 -14.19 -3.11 -4.64
CA ILE A 33 -13.17 -3.36 -5.67
C ILE A 33 -12.91 -4.87 -5.80
N ARG A 34 -12.87 -5.61 -4.69
CA ARG A 34 -12.58 -7.06 -4.73
C ARG A 34 -13.68 -7.88 -5.39
N VAL A 35 -14.94 -7.47 -5.26
CA VAL A 35 -16.10 -8.26 -5.71
C VAL A 35 -16.66 -7.78 -7.05
N SER A 36 -16.61 -6.48 -7.34
CA SER A 36 -17.21 -5.91 -8.55
C SER A 36 -16.24 -5.95 -9.74
N LYS A 37 -16.62 -6.69 -10.79
CA LYS A 37 -15.86 -6.72 -12.06
C LYS A 37 -15.84 -5.37 -12.76
N ASP A 38 -16.93 -4.61 -12.67
CA ASP A 38 -17.02 -3.27 -13.25
C ASP A 38 -16.02 -2.33 -12.57
N ALA A 39 -15.92 -2.37 -11.24
CA ALA A 39 -14.95 -1.59 -10.49
C ALA A 39 -13.50 -2.00 -10.80
N GLN A 40 -13.25 -3.30 -10.98
CA GLN A 40 -11.93 -3.80 -11.38
C GLN A 40 -11.53 -3.31 -12.77
N GLN A 41 -12.48 -3.27 -13.71
CA GLN A 41 -12.25 -2.79 -15.05
C GLN A 41 -12.04 -1.27 -15.09
N GLU A 42 -12.84 -0.51 -14.34
CA GLU A 42 -12.76 0.96 -14.30
C GLU A 42 -11.47 1.45 -13.62
N LEU A 43 -11.08 0.81 -12.52
CA LEU A 43 -9.87 1.15 -11.75
C LEU A 43 -8.61 0.41 -12.22
N ASP A 44 -8.73 -0.35 -13.30
CA ASP A 44 -7.65 -1.15 -13.88
C ASP A 44 -6.96 -2.08 -12.84
N ILE A 45 -7.74 -2.72 -11.96
CA ILE A 45 -7.27 -3.69 -10.96
C ILE A 45 -7.25 -5.10 -11.55
N ASP A 46 -6.13 -5.82 -11.44
CA ASP A 46 -5.95 -7.21 -11.88
C ASP A 46 -5.46 -8.11 -10.75
N ALA A 47 -5.19 -9.38 -11.09
CA ALA A 47 -4.67 -10.39 -10.18
C ALA A 47 -3.34 -9.99 -9.51
N SER A 48 -2.52 -9.17 -10.16
CA SER A 48 -1.27 -8.68 -9.54
C SER A 48 -1.53 -7.67 -8.42
N LEU A 49 -2.59 -6.86 -8.52
CA LEU A 49 -2.99 -5.86 -7.52
C LEU A 49 -3.95 -6.41 -6.46
N PHE A 50 -4.46 -7.62 -6.64
CA PHE A 50 -5.33 -8.30 -5.66
C PHE A 50 -4.69 -8.48 -4.29
N ALA A 51 -3.37 -8.71 -4.21
CA ALA A 51 -2.67 -8.74 -2.94
C ALA A 51 -2.73 -7.40 -2.20
N GLY A 52 -2.63 -6.28 -2.93
CA GLY A 52 -2.77 -4.93 -2.37
C GLY A 52 -4.19 -4.65 -1.89
N VAL A 53 -5.21 -5.06 -2.66
CA VAL A 53 -6.62 -4.94 -2.26
C VAL A 53 -6.92 -5.78 -1.01
N ASP A 54 -6.42 -7.01 -0.94
CA ASP A 54 -6.58 -7.87 0.24
C ASP A 54 -5.90 -7.28 1.49
N LEU A 55 -4.75 -6.63 1.31
CA LEU A 55 -4.08 -5.89 2.39
C LEU A 55 -4.94 -4.72 2.86
N LEU A 56 -5.55 -3.95 1.95
CA LEU A 56 -6.46 -2.85 2.32
C LEU A 56 -7.70 -3.35 3.06
N ILE A 57 -8.26 -4.52 2.69
CA ILE A 57 -9.34 -5.19 3.43
C ILE A 57 -8.87 -5.53 4.85
N ALA A 58 -7.69 -6.13 5.00
CA ALA A 58 -7.14 -6.48 6.31
C ALA A 58 -6.93 -5.23 7.18
N VAL A 59 -6.27 -4.20 6.67
CA VAL A 59 -6.03 -2.94 7.38
C VAL A 59 -7.35 -2.23 7.74
N GLY A 60 -8.27 -2.11 6.80
CA GLY A 60 -9.59 -1.50 7.03
C GLY A 60 -10.40 -2.25 8.11
N SER A 61 -10.32 -3.58 8.13
CA SER A 61 -10.97 -4.40 9.16
C SER A 61 -10.38 -4.16 10.56
N ILE A 62 -9.05 -4.09 10.68
CA ILE A 62 -8.36 -3.84 11.95
C ILE A 62 -8.71 -2.44 12.49
N ILE A 63 -8.65 -1.41 11.63
CA ILE A 63 -9.01 -0.04 12.00
C ILE A 63 -10.46 0.03 12.47
N THR A 64 -11.37 -0.66 11.78
CA THR A 64 -12.80 -0.72 12.16
C THR A 64 -12.98 -1.38 13.53
N VAL A 65 -12.35 -2.53 13.77
CA VAL A 65 -12.49 -3.24 15.06
C VAL A 65 -11.90 -2.42 16.21
N LEU A 66 -10.70 -1.87 16.05
CA LEU A 66 -10.07 -1.06 17.09
C LEU A 66 -10.81 0.25 17.33
N GLY A 67 -11.26 0.94 16.29
CA GLY A 67 -12.08 2.13 16.41
C GLY A 67 -13.39 1.87 17.18
N PHE A 68 -14.06 0.73 16.90
CA PHE A 68 -15.26 0.32 17.63
C PHE A 68 -14.97 0.02 19.11
N LEU A 69 -13.90 -0.73 19.41
CA LEU A 69 -13.51 -1.04 20.79
C LEU A 69 -13.13 0.22 21.57
N GLY A 70 -12.40 1.15 20.95
CA GLY A 70 -12.02 2.42 21.56
C GLY A 70 -13.24 3.31 21.83
N CYS A 71 -14.16 3.44 20.88
CA CYS A 71 -15.34 4.29 21.02
C CYS A 71 -16.35 3.72 22.04
N CYS A 72 -16.67 2.42 21.95
CA CYS A 72 -17.58 1.75 22.88
C CYS A 72 -16.97 1.58 24.26
N GLY A 73 -15.67 1.31 24.35
CA GLY A 73 -14.94 1.21 25.61
C GLY A 73 -14.97 2.53 26.39
N ALA A 74 -14.76 3.66 25.70
CA ALA A 74 -14.83 4.98 26.31
C ALA A 74 -16.25 5.34 26.78
N ILE A 75 -17.29 5.18 25.94
CA ILE A 75 -18.67 5.56 26.31
C ILE A 75 -19.25 4.65 27.38
N LYS A 76 -19.17 3.33 27.18
CA LYS A 76 -19.75 2.33 28.08
C LYS A 76 -18.96 2.14 29.37
N GLU A 77 -17.81 2.81 29.51
CA GLU A 77 -16.89 2.63 30.64
C GLU A 77 -16.54 1.14 30.86
N SER A 78 -16.41 0.38 29.75
CA SER A 78 -16.15 -1.05 29.78
C SER A 78 -14.66 -1.34 29.84
N ARG A 79 -14.20 -1.80 31.01
CA ARG A 79 -12.79 -2.15 31.25
C ARG A 79 -12.26 -3.18 30.26
N CYS A 80 -13.08 -4.20 29.94
CA CYS A 80 -12.68 -5.25 28.99
C CYS A 80 -12.46 -4.69 27.58
N MET A 81 -13.36 -3.84 27.08
CA MET A 81 -13.21 -3.23 25.74
C MET A 81 -12.01 -2.30 25.66
N LEU A 82 -11.76 -1.49 26.70
CA LEU A 82 -10.57 -0.62 26.78
C LEU A 82 -9.27 -1.43 26.83
N LEU A 83 -9.27 -2.55 27.55
CA LEU A 83 -8.11 -3.44 27.61
C LEU A 83 -7.83 -4.13 26.27
N LEU A 84 -8.87 -4.60 25.57
CA LEU A 84 -8.73 -5.16 24.22
C LEU A 84 -8.22 -4.11 23.22
N PHE A 85 -8.74 -2.88 23.29
CA PHE A 85 -8.24 -1.76 22.49
C PHE A 85 -6.76 -1.47 22.79
N PHE A 86 -6.38 -1.43 24.07
CA PHE A 86 -4.99 -1.24 24.49
C PHE A 86 -4.06 -2.34 23.96
N ILE A 87 -4.44 -3.61 24.12
CA ILE A 87 -3.65 -4.74 23.61
C ILE A 87 -3.53 -4.66 22.08
N GLY A 88 -4.61 -4.33 21.37
CA GLY A 88 -4.60 -4.15 19.93
C GLY A 88 -3.62 -3.08 19.47
N LEU A 89 -3.68 -1.88 20.04
CA LEU A 89 -2.73 -0.80 19.75
C LEU A 89 -1.29 -1.20 20.09
N LEU A 90 -1.07 -1.89 21.20
CA LEU A 90 0.25 -2.33 21.61
C LEU A 90 0.85 -3.32 20.61
N LEU A 91 0.04 -4.26 20.10
CA LEU A 91 0.47 -5.21 19.08
C LEU A 91 0.82 -4.51 17.76
N ILE A 92 0.02 -3.52 17.34
CA ILE A 92 0.34 -2.75 16.12
C ILE A 92 1.64 -1.98 16.30
N LEU A 93 1.85 -1.33 17.44
CA LEU A 93 3.08 -0.60 17.72
C LEU A 93 4.31 -1.53 17.68
N ILE A 94 4.20 -2.74 18.25
CA ILE A 94 5.27 -3.75 18.18
C ILE A 94 5.53 -4.18 16.74
N LEU A 95 4.48 -4.44 15.95
CA LEU A 95 4.61 -4.80 14.53
C LEU A 95 5.24 -3.66 13.72
N GLN A 96 4.88 -2.41 14.03
CA GLN A 96 5.42 -1.24 13.36
C GLN A 96 6.91 -1.04 13.65
N ILE A 97 7.31 -1.15 14.92
CA ILE A 97 8.73 -1.09 15.31
C ILE A 97 9.49 -2.25 14.69
N THR A 98 8.93 -3.46 14.74
CA THR A 98 9.56 -4.66 14.16
C THR A 98 9.73 -4.49 12.64
N GLY A 99 8.69 -4.05 11.93
CA GLY A 99 8.75 -3.78 10.50
C GLY A 99 9.77 -2.69 10.15
N GLY A 100 9.83 -1.61 10.93
CA GLY A 100 10.83 -0.56 10.78
C GLY A 100 12.26 -1.05 10.98
N VAL A 101 12.51 -1.85 12.02
CA VAL A 101 13.84 -2.43 12.30
C VAL A 101 14.23 -3.45 11.24
N LEU A 102 13.33 -4.38 10.88
CA LEU A 102 13.59 -5.36 9.82
C LEU A 102 13.84 -4.67 8.47
N GLY A 103 13.04 -3.65 8.13
CA GLY A 103 13.22 -2.84 6.93
C GLY A 103 14.57 -2.11 6.91
N ALA A 104 15.07 -1.67 8.07
CA ALA A 104 16.37 -1.02 8.17
C ALA A 104 17.54 -2.01 8.11
N VAL A 105 17.45 -3.17 8.77
CA VAL A 105 18.52 -4.17 8.86
C VAL A 105 18.65 -4.99 7.59
N TYR A 106 17.52 -5.40 7.01
CA TYR A 106 17.47 -6.35 5.90
C TYR A 106 17.36 -5.67 4.53
N ARG A 107 17.78 -4.41 4.38
CA ARG A 107 17.70 -3.66 3.10
C ARG A 107 18.24 -4.47 1.91
N SER A 108 19.44 -5.04 2.03
CA SER A 108 20.04 -5.85 0.96
C SER A 108 19.27 -7.14 0.63
N GLN A 109 18.62 -7.75 1.63
CA GLN A 109 17.78 -8.93 1.42
C GLN A 109 16.43 -8.55 0.80
N ILE A 110 15.89 -7.39 1.15
CA ILE A 110 14.69 -6.82 0.54
C ILE A 110 14.97 -6.51 -0.93
N GLU A 111 16.09 -5.86 -1.25
CA GLU A 111 16.52 -5.64 -2.64
C GLU A 111 16.67 -6.96 -3.41
N THR A 112 17.27 -7.98 -2.80
CA THR A 112 17.40 -9.30 -3.45
C THR A 112 16.04 -9.96 -3.68
N SER A 113 15.13 -9.86 -2.72
CA SER A 113 13.78 -10.43 -2.83
C SER A 113 12.94 -9.68 -3.86
N LEU A 114 13.02 -8.35 -3.87
CA LEU A 114 12.43 -7.48 -4.87
C LEU A 114 12.93 -7.86 -6.26
N ASN A 115 14.24 -8.01 -6.46
CA ASN A 115 14.80 -8.42 -7.75
C ASN A 115 14.29 -9.79 -8.21
N LYS A 116 14.11 -10.76 -7.30
CA LYS A 116 13.48 -12.04 -7.63
C LYS A 116 12.02 -11.88 -8.06
N THR A 117 11.24 -11.08 -7.32
CA THR A 117 9.85 -10.79 -7.69
C THR A 117 9.77 -10.06 -9.02
N LEU A 118 10.67 -9.10 -9.29
CA LEU A 118 10.76 -8.43 -10.59
C LEU A 118 11.10 -9.45 -11.69
N LEU A 119 12.03 -10.37 -11.48
CA LEU A 119 12.33 -11.44 -12.44
C LEU A 119 11.13 -12.35 -12.70
N GLU A 120 10.36 -12.71 -11.67
CA GLU A 120 9.11 -13.45 -11.84
C GLU A 120 8.09 -12.67 -12.69
N LYS A 121 7.98 -11.36 -12.48
CA LYS A 121 7.13 -10.48 -13.30
C LYS A 121 7.64 -10.30 -14.73
N VAL A 122 8.95 -10.33 -14.96
CA VAL A 122 9.51 -10.41 -16.32
C VAL A 122 9.06 -11.71 -17.01
N ASN A 123 9.05 -12.84 -16.30
CA ASN A 123 8.54 -14.09 -16.87
C ASN A 123 7.05 -14.01 -17.25
N GLU A 124 6.24 -13.27 -16.48
CA GLU A 124 4.84 -12.98 -16.85
C GLU A 124 4.74 -12.13 -18.13
N LEU A 125 5.66 -11.18 -18.37
CA LEU A 125 5.69 -10.41 -19.63
C LEU A 125 6.00 -11.28 -20.85
N GLN A 126 6.75 -12.37 -20.67
CA GLN A 126 7.08 -13.32 -21.74
C GLN A 126 6.07 -14.45 -21.88
N SER A 127 5.21 -14.64 -20.88
CA SER A 127 4.20 -15.69 -20.88
C SER A 127 3.11 -15.45 -21.93
N SER A 128 2.55 -16.54 -22.45
CA SER A 128 1.44 -16.54 -23.42
C SER A 128 0.09 -16.93 -22.77
N THR A 129 0.04 -17.03 -21.44
CA THR A 129 -1.20 -17.35 -20.70
C THR A 129 -2.22 -16.21 -20.79
N GLY A 130 -3.51 -16.54 -20.64
CA GLY A 130 -4.59 -15.54 -20.70
C GLY A 130 -4.43 -14.43 -19.64
N ASP A 131 -4.06 -14.81 -18.41
CA ASP A 131 -3.84 -13.87 -17.30
C ASP A 131 -2.61 -12.97 -17.55
N ALA A 132 -1.57 -13.49 -18.21
CA ALA A 132 -0.39 -12.72 -18.56
C ALA A 132 -0.70 -11.60 -19.56
N LYS A 133 -1.64 -11.81 -20.49
CA LYS A 133 -2.05 -10.76 -21.44
C LYS A 133 -2.70 -9.56 -20.75
N VAL A 134 -3.52 -9.80 -19.73
CA VAL A 134 -4.14 -8.72 -18.95
C VAL A 134 -3.07 -7.89 -18.24
N PHE A 135 -2.08 -8.54 -17.62
CA PHE A 135 -0.95 -7.86 -17.01
C PHE A 135 -0.14 -7.06 -18.04
N GLN A 136 0.17 -7.64 -19.20
CA GLN A 136 0.92 -7.01 -20.28
C GLN A 136 0.26 -5.72 -20.79
N GLU A 137 -1.06 -5.71 -20.97
CA GLU A 137 -1.79 -4.52 -21.43
C GLU A 137 -1.72 -3.36 -20.42
N LYS A 138 -1.85 -3.66 -19.13
CA LYS A 138 -1.73 -2.66 -18.06
C LYS A 138 -0.31 -2.17 -17.90
N PHE A 139 0.65 -3.09 -17.98
CA PHE A 139 2.06 -2.75 -17.91
C PHE A 139 2.46 -1.82 -19.06
N GLN A 140 1.93 -2.00 -20.28
CA GLN A 140 2.14 -1.06 -21.38
C GLN A 140 1.59 0.35 -21.09
N LYS A 141 0.44 0.47 -20.42
CA LYS A 141 -0.06 1.78 -19.98
C LYS A 141 0.87 2.40 -18.93
N PHE A 142 1.37 1.60 -17.99
CA PHE A 142 2.33 2.03 -16.99
C PHE A 142 3.64 2.51 -17.63
N GLU A 143 4.19 1.76 -18.59
CA GLU A 143 5.35 2.13 -19.41
C GLU A 143 5.15 3.48 -20.09
N LYS A 144 3.99 3.69 -20.73
CA LYS A 144 3.67 4.95 -21.39
C LYS A 144 3.52 6.11 -20.41
N MET A 145 2.84 5.90 -19.28
CA MET A 145 2.58 6.94 -18.29
C MET A 145 3.85 7.39 -17.56
N ASN A 146 4.83 6.49 -17.39
CA ASN A 146 6.05 6.74 -16.64
C ASN A 146 7.30 6.83 -17.53
N HIS A 147 7.12 6.88 -18.86
CA HIS A 147 8.19 7.00 -19.85
C HIS A 147 9.34 5.99 -19.64
N CYS A 148 9.00 4.72 -19.43
CA CYS A 148 9.93 3.63 -19.19
C CYS A 148 9.60 2.42 -20.08
N CYS A 149 10.54 1.49 -20.23
CA CYS A 149 10.37 0.29 -21.05
C CYS A 149 10.94 -0.94 -20.37
N GLY A 150 10.19 -2.03 -20.33
CA GLY A 150 10.57 -3.26 -19.64
C GLY A 150 10.72 -3.06 -18.14
N LEU A 151 11.00 -4.13 -17.40
CA LEU A 151 11.07 -4.07 -15.95
C LEU A 151 12.51 -3.98 -15.43
N LEU A 152 13.41 -4.79 -15.97
CA LEU A 152 14.82 -4.88 -15.56
C LEU A 152 15.77 -4.64 -16.74
N ASN A 153 15.58 -5.32 -17.87
CA ASN A 153 16.51 -5.30 -19.01
C ASN A 153 15.96 -4.54 -20.21
N GLY A 154 15.05 -3.59 -19.98
CA GLY A 154 14.49 -2.78 -21.04
C GLY A 154 13.58 -3.58 -21.99
N PRO A 155 13.58 -3.29 -23.31
CA PRO A 155 12.71 -3.99 -24.27
C PRO A 155 12.99 -5.50 -24.39
N ALA A 156 14.14 -5.98 -23.90
CA ALA A 156 14.48 -7.39 -23.92
C ALA A 156 13.55 -8.23 -23.02
N ASP A 157 12.99 -7.64 -21.97
CA ASP A 157 12.09 -8.34 -21.04
C ASP A 157 10.81 -8.81 -21.71
N TRP A 158 10.37 -8.14 -22.77
CA TRP A 158 9.21 -8.53 -23.57
C TRP A 158 9.42 -9.77 -24.44
N GLY A 159 10.68 -10.23 -24.62
CA GLY A 159 11.01 -11.43 -25.39
C GLY A 159 10.34 -11.48 -26.77
N ASN A 160 9.65 -12.59 -27.08
CA ASN A 160 8.93 -12.77 -28.34
C ASN A 160 7.66 -11.91 -28.42
N ASN A 161 7.08 -11.52 -27.28
CA ASN A 161 5.85 -10.74 -27.21
C ASN A 161 6.06 -9.30 -27.72
N PHE A 162 7.30 -8.81 -27.70
CA PHE A 162 7.68 -7.51 -28.25
C PHE A 162 7.28 -7.32 -29.72
N GLN A 163 7.27 -8.41 -30.51
CA GLN A 163 6.90 -8.38 -31.93
C GLN A 163 5.50 -8.95 -32.19
N VAL A 164 5.03 -9.87 -31.34
CA VAL A 164 3.79 -10.64 -31.57
C VAL A 164 2.55 -9.97 -30.97
N LEU A 165 2.64 -9.44 -29.74
CA LEU A 165 1.50 -8.88 -29.01
C LEU A 165 1.39 -7.35 -29.15
N GLY A 166 2.51 -6.67 -29.44
CA GLY A 166 2.58 -5.22 -29.53
C GLY A 166 2.97 -4.71 -30.90
N GLY A 167 2.10 -4.91 -31.89
CA GLY A 167 2.14 -4.14 -33.12
C GLY A 167 2.33 -2.66 -32.82
N ASN A 168 3.52 -2.15 -33.15
CA ASN A 168 4.02 -0.78 -33.06
C ASN A 168 4.08 -0.06 -31.69
N LYS A 169 3.25 -0.38 -30.68
CA LYS A 169 3.07 0.52 -29.51
C LYS A 169 3.80 0.17 -28.20
N ILE A 170 4.39 -1.02 -28.06
CA ILE A 170 5.14 -1.37 -26.83
C ILE A 170 6.33 -0.43 -26.66
N CYS A 171 6.41 0.20 -25.48
CA CYS A 171 7.44 1.16 -25.09
C CYS A 171 7.60 2.38 -26.02
N GLU A 172 6.60 2.72 -26.83
CA GLU A 172 6.74 3.72 -27.89
C GLU A 172 7.06 5.12 -27.32
N CYS A 173 8.18 5.69 -27.77
CA CYS A 173 8.62 7.04 -27.44
C CYS A 173 8.10 7.99 -28.53
N GLU A 174 7.22 8.93 -28.18
CA GLU A 174 6.65 9.89 -29.14
C GLU A 174 7.68 10.95 -29.55
N LEU A 175 7.51 11.52 -30.74
CA LEU A 175 8.54 12.27 -31.44
C LEU A 175 8.77 13.70 -30.90
N GLU A 176 7.90 14.20 -30.03
CA GLU A 176 8.08 15.47 -29.31
C GLU A 176 9.19 15.40 -28.24
N ASP A 177 9.55 14.19 -27.77
CA ASP A 177 10.62 13.96 -26.78
C ASP A 177 12.01 13.70 -27.39
N ARG A 178 12.17 13.89 -28.71
CA ARG A 178 13.39 13.50 -29.46
C ARG A 178 14.65 14.31 -29.12
N GLU A 179 14.53 15.47 -28.47
CA GLU A 179 15.69 16.24 -27.96
C GLU A 179 16.21 15.73 -26.61
N SER A 180 15.47 14.83 -25.96
CA SER A 180 15.78 14.29 -24.63
C SER A 180 16.63 13.01 -24.73
N ASP A 181 17.57 12.78 -23.81
CA ASP A 181 18.29 11.50 -23.63
C ASP A 181 17.37 10.36 -23.10
N LEU A 182 16.07 10.46 -23.40
CA LEU A 182 14.96 9.65 -22.89
C LEU A 182 14.66 8.45 -23.80
N CYS A 183 14.93 8.56 -25.11
CA CYS A 183 14.59 7.54 -26.10
C CYS A 183 15.83 6.89 -26.73
N ILE A 184 15.72 5.62 -27.10
CA ILE A 184 16.72 4.89 -27.90
C ILE A 184 16.08 4.24 -29.14
N TYR A 185 16.85 4.06 -30.20
CA TYR A 185 16.39 3.37 -31.40
C TYR A 185 16.63 1.85 -31.27
N PHE A 186 15.54 1.07 -31.26
CA PHE A 186 15.59 -0.38 -31.08
C PHE A 186 14.64 -1.08 -32.06
N LYS A 187 15.17 -2.04 -32.84
CA LYS A 187 14.41 -2.85 -33.81
C LYS A 187 13.44 -2.05 -34.70
N GLY A 188 13.88 -0.89 -35.20
CA GLY A 188 13.12 -0.10 -36.17
C GLY A 188 12.22 0.99 -35.58
N LYS A 189 12.21 1.19 -34.24
CA LYS A 189 11.38 2.19 -33.55
C LYS A 189 12.11 2.89 -32.40
N TYR A 190 11.64 4.07 -32.04
CA TYR A 190 12.11 4.77 -30.85
C TYR A 190 11.33 4.27 -29.63
N ILE A 191 12.06 3.89 -28.59
CA ILE A 191 11.49 3.39 -27.32
C ILE A 191 12.11 4.10 -26.13
N PHE A 192 11.43 4.09 -24.99
CA PHE A 192 12.00 4.60 -23.74
C PHE A 192 13.27 3.85 -23.36
N LYS A 193 14.31 4.61 -22.97
CA LYS A 193 15.63 4.12 -22.60
C LYS A 193 15.65 3.47 -21.21
N LYS A 194 14.87 4.03 -20.28
CA LYS A 194 14.92 3.70 -18.85
C LYS A 194 14.08 2.46 -18.53
N PRO A 195 14.61 1.46 -17.79
CA PRO A 195 13.82 0.38 -17.24
C PRO A 195 12.78 0.87 -16.24
N CYS A 196 11.57 0.30 -16.24
CA CYS A 196 10.53 0.67 -15.29
C CYS A 196 10.85 0.27 -13.84
N GLY A 197 11.68 -0.76 -13.63
CA GLY A 197 12.15 -1.13 -12.30
C GLY A 197 12.92 0.01 -11.64
N ASP A 198 13.78 0.70 -12.40
CA ASP A 198 14.52 1.85 -11.90
C ASP A 198 13.58 3.01 -11.55
N VAL A 199 12.56 3.26 -12.37
CA VAL A 199 11.54 4.28 -12.08
C VAL A 199 10.77 3.95 -10.79
N ILE A 200 10.41 2.68 -10.58
CA ILE A 200 9.73 2.24 -9.36
C ILE A 200 10.64 2.40 -8.13
N ILE A 201 11.92 2.04 -8.25
CA ILE A 201 12.89 2.15 -7.15
C ILE A 201 13.13 3.63 -6.80
N GLU A 202 13.36 4.48 -7.80
CA GLU A 202 13.53 5.92 -7.58
C GLU A 202 12.29 6.55 -6.94
N PHE A 203 11.10 6.20 -7.42
CA PHE A 203 9.85 6.67 -6.81
C PHE A 203 9.76 6.25 -5.33
N LEU A 204 10.15 5.01 -5.00
CA LEU A 204 10.18 4.54 -3.61
C LEU A 204 11.22 5.29 -2.77
N GLU A 205 12.41 5.56 -3.31
CA GLU A 205 13.47 6.29 -2.62
C GLU A 205 13.07 7.74 -2.35
N ASP A 206 12.50 8.43 -3.34
CA ASP A 206 12.03 9.82 -3.22
C ASP A 206 10.88 9.97 -2.21
N HIS A 207 10.01 8.96 -2.12
CA HIS A 207 8.88 8.98 -1.20
C HIS A 207 9.16 8.28 0.16
N LEU A 208 10.35 7.70 0.35
CA LEU A 208 10.72 7.00 1.58
C LEU A 208 10.63 7.91 2.81
N LEU A 209 10.99 9.19 2.65
CA LEU A 209 10.88 10.19 3.72
C LEU A 209 9.43 10.39 4.15
N ILE A 210 8.51 10.52 3.19
CA ILE A 210 7.08 10.70 3.45
C ILE A 210 6.50 9.46 4.13
N ILE A 211 6.81 8.27 3.63
CA ILE A 211 6.35 6.99 4.20
C ILE A 211 6.84 6.86 5.66
N THR A 212 8.13 7.15 5.90
CA THR A 212 8.71 7.13 7.25
C THR A 212 8.03 8.16 8.16
N GLY A 213 7.73 9.35 7.64
CA GLY A 213 7.00 10.40 8.35
C GLY A 213 5.59 9.97 8.76
N ILE A 214 4.83 9.33 7.85
CA ILE A 214 3.50 8.78 8.14
C ILE A 214 3.60 7.70 9.22
N ALA A 215 4.56 6.78 9.09
CA ALA A 215 4.79 5.74 10.10
C ALA A 215 5.08 6.35 11.49
N PHE A 216 6.00 7.31 11.57
CA PHE A 216 6.29 7.98 12.83
C PHE A 216 5.07 8.69 13.43
N GLY A 217 4.27 9.37 12.59
CA GLY A 217 3.03 10.01 13.01
C GLY A 217 2.01 9.02 13.58
N LEU A 218 1.84 7.87 12.93
CA LEU A 218 0.98 6.79 13.42
C LEU A 218 1.45 6.29 14.79
N ALA A 219 2.76 6.04 14.98
CA ALA A 219 3.31 5.59 16.26
C ALA A 219 3.03 6.59 17.41
N VAL A 220 3.13 7.90 17.13
CA VAL A 220 2.80 8.94 18.12
C VAL A 220 1.31 8.89 18.49
N ILE A 221 0.42 8.76 17.51
CA ILE A 221 -1.02 8.65 17.74
C ILE A 221 -1.36 7.40 18.57
N GLU A 222 -0.71 6.27 18.28
CA GLU A 222 -0.86 5.02 19.04
C GLU A 222 -0.44 5.16 20.50
N ILE A 223 0.72 5.76 20.76
CA ILE A 223 1.22 6.00 22.13
C ILE A 223 0.24 6.87 22.92
N LEU A 224 -0.33 7.92 22.30
CA LEU A 224 -1.37 8.74 22.93
C LEU A 224 -2.63 7.90 23.21
N GLY A 225 -3.05 7.06 22.27
CA GLY A 225 -4.18 6.15 22.43
C GLY A 225 -3.98 5.15 23.58
N LEU A 226 -2.78 4.58 23.71
CA LEU A 226 -2.40 3.69 24.81
C LEU A 226 -2.46 4.43 26.16
N GLY A 227 -1.89 5.63 26.22
CA GLY A 227 -1.90 6.46 27.43
C GLY A 227 -3.30 6.85 27.88
N PHE A 228 -4.16 7.27 26.95
CA PHE A 228 -5.55 7.60 27.25
C PHE A 228 -6.38 6.38 27.63
N SER A 229 -6.21 5.24 26.94
CA SER A 229 -6.90 3.99 27.28
C SER A 229 -6.56 3.54 28.71
N MET A 230 -5.27 3.54 29.07
CA MET A 230 -4.83 3.13 30.40
C MET A 230 -5.30 4.10 31.49
N SER A 231 -5.24 5.40 31.20
CA SER A 231 -5.74 6.43 32.12
C SER A 231 -7.23 6.28 32.42
N LEU A 232 -8.05 6.07 31.38
CA LEU A 232 -9.48 5.82 31.54
C LEU A 232 -9.76 4.49 32.24
N TYR A 233 -9.01 3.43 31.90
CA TYR A 233 -9.11 2.14 32.57
C TYR A 233 -8.89 2.29 34.09
N CYS A 234 -7.83 2.98 34.51
CA CYS A 234 -7.54 3.23 35.92
C CYS A 234 -8.59 4.11 36.61
N GLN A 235 -9.13 5.13 35.93
CA GLN A 235 -10.20 5.96 36.47
C GLN A 235 -11.49 5.16 36.68
N ILE A 236 -11.86 4.30 35.72
CA ILE A 236 -13.01 3.39 35.83
C ILE A 236 -12.75 2.32 36.91
N GLN A 237 -11.50 1.92 37.14
CA GLN A 237 -11.15 0.97 38.20
C GLN A 237 -11.34 1.55 39.61
N ARG A 238 -11.05 2.84 39.78
CA ARG A 238 -11.15 3.56 41.05
C ARG A 238 -12.56 4.02 41.39
N LYS A 239 -13.48 3.97 40.42
CA LYS A 239 -14.92 4.22 40.58
C LYS A 239 -15.58 2.95 41.10
#